data_AF-A0A371BCX5-F1
#
_entry.id   AF-A0A371BCX5-F1
#
_cell.length_a   1.000
_cell.length_b   1.000
_cell.length_c   1.000
_cell.angle_alpha   90.00
_cell.angle_beta   90.00
_cell.angle_gamma   90.00
#
_symmetry.space_group_name_H-M   'P 1'
#
loop_
_entity.id
_entity.type
_entity.pdbx_description
1 polymer ?
#
loop_
_entity_poly.entity_id
_entity_poly.type
_entity_poly.pdbx_seq_one_letter_code
_entity_poly.pdbx_strand_id
1 'polypeptide(L)'
;MDDSLIKAGLAIGGAIGGAIIAGLANAYAARQRIREIEISYSHKLRDGYLENARKMAADVYIPISIAIGQLLKSYDQFRANIDFDNNQVPTGSRNSFLGQCRNYLLEIDRLFSRGADAYLTNELDSTLRKFNSFVNQSLNETAVSQKIILEAFAQIPFLGNFSTGKVERTIPHRTLTRFLPTVSTTLIPGISISYASETLSAPLHSREFEERFQTEAIEIKALIKEVILGSHRAT
;
A
#
# COMPACT_ATOMS: atom_id res chain seq x y z
N MET A 1 76.52 -14.55 -45.93
CA MET A 1 75.70 -14.98 -44.78
C MET A 1 76.21 -14.20 -43.58
N ASP A 2 75.50 -13.31 -42.85
CA ASP A 2 74.06 -13.18 -42.61
C ASP A 2 73.67 -11.85 -41.90
N ASP A 3 74.00 -10.67 -42.45
CA ASP A 3 73.55 -9.40 -41.82
C ASP A 3 72.09 -9.05 -42.20
N SER A 4 71.65 -9.52 -43.36
CA SER A 4 70.28 -9.40 -43.87
C SER A 4 69.29 -10.32 -43.16
N LEU A 5 69.72 -11.52 -42.74
CA LEU A 5 68.87 -12.51 -42.08
C LEU A 5 68.60 -12.14 -40.62
N ILE A 6 69.57 -11.54 -39.93
CA ILE A 6 69.40 -11.03 -38.56
C ILE A 6 68.48 -9.80 -38.55
N LYS A 7 68.63 -8.87 -39.50
CA LYS A 7 67.74 -7.70 -39.65
C LYS A 7 66.31 -8.09 -40.05
N ALA A 8 66.15 -9.07 -40.94
CA ALA A 8 64.83 -9.59 -41.31
C ALA A 8 64.16 -10.33 -40.14
N GLY A 9 64.90 -11.11 -39.36
CA GLY A 9 64.40 -11.78 -38.15
C GLY A 9 63.94 -10.81 -37.05
N LEU A 10 64.68 -9.72 -36.83
CA LEU A 10 64.31 -8.65 -35.88
C LEU A 10 63.09 -7.84 -36.36
N ALA A 11 62.98 -7.55 -37.65
CA ALA A 11 61.84 -6.82 -38.21
C ALA A 11 60.54 -7.65 -38.16
N ILE A 12 60.61 -8.95 -38.47
CA ILE A 12 59.45 -9.86 -38.40
C ILE A 12 59.06 -10.14 -36.94
N GLY A 13 60.05 -10.32 -36.04
CA GLY A 13 59.82 -10.48 -34.61
C GLY A 13 59.19 -9.24 -33.95
N GLY A 14 59.66 -8.04 -34.31
CA GLY A 14 59.10 -6.77 -33.85
C GLY A 14 57.68 -6.52 -34.36
N ALA A 15 57.38 -6.88 -35.62
CA ALA A 15 56.04 -6.72 -36.19
C ALA A 15 55.00 -7.67 -35.59
N ILE A 16 55.36 -8.94 -35.38
CA ILE A 16 54.46 -9.93 -34.75
C ILE A 16 54.25 -9.61 -33.26
N GLY A 17 55.32 -9.25 -32.54
CA GLY A 17 55.22 -8.81 -31.15
C GLY A 17 54.38 -7.54 -30.98
N GLY A 18 54.56 -6.55 -31.86
CA GLY A 18 53.77 -5.32 -31.87
C GLY A 18 52.28 -5.55 -32.14
N ALA A 19 51.95 -6.46 -33.07
CA ALA A 19 50.56 -6.81 -33.38
C ALA A 19 49.85 -7.52 -32.21
N ILE A 20 50.55 -8.41 -31.49
CA ILE A 20 50.00 -9.10 -30.31
C ILE A 20 49.77 -8.12 -29.15
N ILE A 21 50.73 -7.23 -28.87
CA ILE A 21 50.60 -6.21 -27.82
C ILE A 21 49.46 -5.24 -28.16
N ALA A 22 49.35 -4.80 -29.43
CA ALA A 22 48.25 -3.95 -29.88
C ALA A 22 46.88 -4.64 -29.79
N GLY A 23 46.80 -5.93 -30.14
CA GLY A 23 45.58 -6.74 -29.99
C GLY A 23 45.12 -6.89 -28.54
N LEU A 24 46.06 -7.17 -27.63
CA LEU A 24 45.80 -7.26 -26.19
C LEU A 24 45.41 -5.90 -25.58
N ALA A 25 46.08 -4.82 -25.98
CA ALA A 25 45.74 -3.46 -25.55
C ALA A 25 44.35 -3.04 -26.02
N ASN A 26 43.97 -3.36 -27.26
CA ASN A 26 42.62 -3.10 -27.78
C ASN A 26 41.55 -3.93 -27.07
N ALA A 27 41.82 -5.22 -26.78
CA ALA A 27 40.89 -6.06 -26.03
C ALA A 27 40.72 -5.58 -24.58
N TYR A 28 41.79 -5.11 -23.93
CA TYR A 28 41.74 -4.55 -22.59
C TYR A 28 40.99 -3.21 -22.54
N ALA A 29 41.29 -2.29 -23.47
CA ALA A 29 40.59 -1.01 -23.60
C ALA A 29 39.09 -1.20 -23.91
N ALA A 30 38.74 -2.18 -24.74
CA ALA A 30 37.35 -2.54 -25.01
C ALA A 30 36.64 -3.06 -23.74
N ARG A 31 37.29 -3.93 -22.94
CA ARG A 31 36.74 -4.42 -21.67
C ARG A 31 36.55 -3.30 -20.64
N GLN A 32 37.48 -2.36 -20.53
CA GLN A 32 37.33 -1.19 -19.65
C GLN A 32 36.15 -0.33 -20.09
N ARG A 33 36.03 -0.02 -21.38
CA ARG A 33 34.88 0.74 -21.92
C ARG A 33 33.55 0.03 -21.69
N ILE A 34 33.49 -1.30 -21.86
CA ILE A 34 32.28 -2.09 -21.58
C ILE A 34 31.89 -1.95 -20.11
N ARG A 35 32.86 -2.08 -19.19
CA ARG A 35 32.61 -1.93 -17.75
C ARG A 35 32.18 -0.50 -17.39
N GLU A 36 32.78 0.52 -17.99
CA GLU A 36 32.37 1.92 -17.80
C GLU A 36 30.94 2.17 -18.31
N ILE A 37 30.57 1.61 -19.46
CA ILE A 37 29.22 1.68 -20.01
C ILE A 37 28.23 0.97 -19.08
N GLU A 38 28.57 -0.22 -18.57
CA GLU A 38 27.73 -0.97 -17.64
C GLU A 38 27.51 -0.22 -16.32
N ILE A 39 28.58 0.35 -15.75
CA ILE A 39 28.51 1.19 -14.56
C ILE A 39 27.65 2.42 -14.85
N SER A 40 27.88 3.13 -15.96
CA SER A 40 27.08 4.30 -16.34
C SER A 40 25.60 3.94 -16.56
N TYR A 41 25.32 2.81 -17.19
CA TYR A 41 23.96 2.35 -17.44
C TYR A 41 23.25 1.95 -16.14
N SER A 42 23.93 1.24 -15.22
CA SER A 42 23.39 0.93 -13.90
C SER A 42 23.10 2.19 -13.08
N HIS A 43 23.98 3.20 -13.13
CA HIS A 43 23.72 4.51 -12.54
C HIS A 43 22.51 5.20 -13.14
N LYS A 44 22.40 5.27 -14.48
CA LYS A 44 21.24 5.87 -15.17
C LYS A 44 19.93 5.17 -14.85
N LEU A 45 19.93 3.83 -14.81
CA LEU A 45 18.76 3.06 -14.42
C LEU A 45 18.35 3.35 -12.98
N ARG A 46 19.32 3.39 -12.06
CA ARG A 46 19.08 3.70 -10.65
C ARG A 46 18.55 5.12 -10.47
N ASP A 47 19.17 6.10 -11.11
CA ASP A 47 18.77 7.50 -11.00
C ASP A 47 17.39 7.73 -11.64
N GLY A 48 17.10 7.09 -12.77
CA GLY A 48 15.76 7.09 -13.38
C GLY A 48 14.70 6.43 -12.50
N TYR A 49 15.05 5.33 -11.82
CA TYR A 49 14.16 4.68 -10.84
C TYR A 49 13.89 5.57 -9.62
N LEU A 50 14.93 6.18 -9.06
CA LEU A 50 14.81 7.06 -7.90
C LEU A 50 14.02 8.33 -8.23
N GLU A 51 14.23 8.90 -9.40
CA GLU A 51 13.49 10.08 -9.86
C GLU A 51 12.01 9.74 -10.07
N ASN A 52 11.70 8.61 -10.71
CA ASN A 52 10.33 8.13 -10.83
C ASN A 52 9.71 7.85 -9.45
N ALA A 53 10.42 7.20 -8.54
CA ALA A 53 9.94 6.92 -7.19
C ALA A 53 9.68 8.21 -6.40
N ARG A 54 10.57 9.20 -6.48
CA ARG A 54 10.37 10.53 -5.88
C ARG A 54 9.17 11.25 -6.47
N LYS A 55 9.04 11.21 -7.79
CA LYS A 55 7.91 11.80 -8.49
C LYS A 55 6.60 11.14 -8.06
N MET A 56 6.54 9.81 -7.99
CA MET A 56 5.34 9.10 -7.49
C MET A 56 5.07 9.41 -6.03
N ALA A 57 6.09 9.48 -5.18
CA ALA A 57 5.95 9.90 -3.78
C ALA A 57 5.33 11.30 -3.68
N ALA A 58 5.84 12.26 -4.47
CA ALA A 58 5.37 13.64 -4.49
C ALA A 58 3.96 13.81 -5.07
N ASP A 59 3.65 13.08 -6.16
CA ASP A 59 2.41 13.27 -6.91
C ASP A 59 1.23 12.44 -6.35
N VAL A 60 1.51 11.32 -5.67
CA VAL A 60 0.48 10.37 -5.20
C VAL A 60 0.48 10.25 -3.69
N TYR A 61 1.59 9.79 -3.11
CA TYR A 61 1.61 9.36 -1.70
C TYR A 61 1.54 10.53 -0.71
N ILE A 62 2.26 11.63 -0.98
CA ILE A 62 2.26 12.82 -0.12
C ILE A 62 0.87 13.47 -0.08
N PRO A 63 0.18 13.74 -1.22
CA PRO A 63 -1.18 14.27 -1.22
C PRO A 63 -2.17 13.43 -0.41
N ILE A 64 -2.15 12.10 -0.57
CA ILE A 64 -3.02 11.19 0.21
C ILE A 64 -2.70 11.33 1.72
N SER A 65 -1.42 11.33 2.08
CA SER A 65 -0.99 11.47 3.49
C SER A 65 -1.45 12.79 4.11
N ILE A 66 -1.37 13.89 3.35
CA ILE A 66 -1.83 15.22 3.77
C ILE A 66 -3.35 15.21 3.95
N ALA A 67 -4.11 14.68 2.99
CA ALA A 67 -5.57 14.63 3.05
C ALA A 67 -6.05 13.84 4.27
N ILE A 68 -5.45 12.68 4.55
CA ILE A 68 -5.76 11.88 5.75
C ILE A 68 -5.36 12.62 7.02
N GLY A 69 -4.20 13.29 7.04
CA GLY A 69 -3.76 14.09 8.17
C GLY A 69 -4.71 15.24 8.50
N GLN A 70 -5.23 15.93 7.50
CA GLN A 70 -6.24 16.97 7.66
C GLN A 70 -7.56 16.40 8.19
N LEU A 71 -7.99 15.26 7.64
CA LEU A 71 -9.21 14.59 8.08
C LEU A 71 -9.11 14.14 9.55
N LEU A 72 -8.01 13.48 9.95
CA LEU A 72 -7.73 13.11 11.34
C LEU A 72 -7.76 14.31 12.27
N LYS A 73 -7.05 15.40 11.93
CA LYS A 73 -7.04 16.62 12.73
C LYS A 73 -8.44 17.22 12.89
N SER A 74 -9.23 17.23 11.81
CA SER A 74 -10.61 17.71 11.86
C SER A 74 -11.51 16.82 12.72
N TYR A 75 -11.27 15.51 12.71
CA TYR A 75 -11.96 14.57 13.57
C TYR A 75 -11.60 14.78 15.04
N ASP A 76 -10.33 15.04 15.38
CA ASP A 76 -9.93 15.32 16.77
C ASP A 76 -10.63 16.58 17.31
N GLN A 77 -10.76 17.62 16.48
CA GLN A 77 -11.52 18.83 16.82
C GLN A 77 -13.01 18.54 16.98
N PHE A 78 -13.57 17.71 16.12
CA PHE A 78 -14.96 17.28 16.19
C PHE A 78 -15.23 16.46 17.46
N ARG A 79 -14.35 15.49 17.75
CA ARG A 79 -14.38 14.58 18.89
C ARG A 79 -14.39 15.31 20.23
N ALA A 80 -13.63 16.40 20.35
CA ALA A 80 -13.63 17.23 21.55
C ALA A 80 -15.00 17.87 21.87
N ASN A 81 -15.92 17.89 20.90
CA ASN A 81 -17.28 18.41 21.04
C ASN A 81 -18.37 17.32 21.09
N ILE A 82 -17.99 16.03 21.08
CA ILE A 82 -18.94 14.93 21.18
C ILE A 82 -19.19 14.63 22.66
N ASP A 83 -20.46 14.60 23.03
CA ASP A 83 -20.89 13.97 24.27
C ASP A 83 -21.28 12.51 23.95
N PHE A 84 -20.35 11.59 24.23
CA PHE A 84 -20.55 10.16 23.97
C PHE A 84 -21.60 9.54 24.90
N ASP A 85 -21.78 10.09 26.10
CA ASP A 85 -22.70 9.53 27.10
C ASP A 85 -24.15 9.85 26.72
N ASN A 86 -24.39 11.08 26.23
CA ASN A 86 -25.71 11.53 25.80
C ASN A 86 -25.95 11.37 24.29
N ASN A 87 -24.95 10.92 23.54
CA ASN A 87 -24.98 10.77 22.08
C ASN A 87 -25.36 12.08 21.36
N GLN A 88 -24.86 13.21 21.87
CA GLN A 88 -25.16 14.55 21.37
C GLN A 88 -23.92 15.22 20.79
N VAL A 89 -24.12 16.02 19.76
CA VAL A 89 -23.07 16.82 19.15
C VAL A 89 -23.62 18.16 18.65
N PRO A 90 -22.91 19.28 18.89
CA PRO A 90 -23.32 20.57 18.33
C PRO A 90 -23.42 20.52 16.80
N THR A 91 -24.51 21.02 16.24
CA THR A 91 -24.78 21.00 14.80
C THR A 91 -23.66 21.68 14.00
N GLY A 92 -23.08 22.77 14.53
CA GLY A 92 -21.95 23.46 13.90
C GLY A 92 -20.71 22.58 13.76
N SER A 93 -20.30 21.90 14.84
CA SER A 93 -19.15 20.99 14.82
C SER A 93 -19.38 19.80 13.88
N ARG A 94 -20.59 19.23 13.88
CA ARG A 94 -20.98 18.16 12.94
C ARG A 94 -20.89 18.60 11.49
N ASN A 95 -21.45 19.76 11.16
CA ASN A 95 -21.44 20.28 9.79
C ASN A 95 -20.01 20.62 9.32
N SER A 96 -19.17 21.14 10.22
CA SER A 96 -17.76 21.39 9.93
C SER A 96 -17.03 20.10 9.56
N PHE A 97 -17.16 19.05 10.38
CA PHE A 97 -16.53 17.76 10.11
C PHE A 97 -17.07 17.09 8.84
N LEU A 98 -18.39 17.13 8.63
CA LEU A 98 -19.01 16.67 7.38
C LEU A 98 -18.41 17.35 6.14
N GLY A 99 -18.15 18.66 6.22
CA GLY A 99 -17.46 19.40 5.17
C GLY A 99 -16.06 18.87 4.91
N GLN A 100 -15.30 18.56 5.95
CA GLN A 100 -13.95 17.99 5.84
C GLN A 100 -13.96 16.58 5.25
N CYS A 101 -14.91 15.72 5.62
CA CYS A 101 -15.06 14.40 5.01
C CYS A 101 -15.35 14.51 3.50
N ARG A 102 -16.22 15.44 3.08
CA ARG A 102 -16.51 15.66 1.65
C ARG A 102 -15.30 16.19 0.90
N ASN A 103 -14.57 17.14 1.48
CA ASN A 103 -13.34 17.67 0.89
C ASN A 103 -12.28 16.57 0.73
N TYR A 104 -12.11 15.73 1.75
CA TYR A 104 -11.24 14.56 1.70
C TYR A 104 -11.62 13.61 0.56
N LEU A 105 -12.89 13.19 0.48
CA LEU A 105 -13.36 12.27 -0.57
C LEU A 105 -13.13 12.86 -1.97
N LEU A 106 -13.45 14.14 -2.17
CA LEU A 106 -13.22 14.84 -3.43
C LEU A 106 -11.73 14.88 -3.81
N GLU A 107 -10.83 15.05 -2.84
CA GLU A 107 -9.39 15.08 -3.10
C GLU A 107 -8.87 13.70 -3.50
N ILE A 108 -9.32 12.63 -2.85
CA ILE A 108 -8.94 11.26 -3.23
C ILE A 108 -9.51 10.90 -4.62
N ASP A 109 -10.77 11.24 -4.90
CA ASP A 109 -11.37 11.02 -6.21
C ASP A 109 -10.61 11.76 -7.32
N ARG A 110 -10.16 13.00 -7.05
CA ARG A 110 -9.30 13.75 -7.98
C ARG A 110 -7.97 13.04 -8.24
N LEU A 111 -7.32 12.51 -7.21
CA LEU A 111 -6.09 11.76 -7.37
C LEU A 111 -6.31 10.50 -8.21
N PHE A 112 -7.36 9.73 -7.92
CA PHE A 112 -7.72 8.54 -8.71
C PHE A 112 -8.06 8.86 -10.15
N SER A 113 -8.80 9.95 -10.40
CA SER A 113 -9.10 10.40 -11.77
C SER A 113 -7.86 10.76 -12.60
N ARG A 114 -6.74 11.06 -11.93
CA ARG A 114 -5.43 11.33 -12.54
C ARG A 114 -4.55 10.08 -12.68
N GLY A 115 -5.07 8.89 -12.36
CA GLY A 115 -4.36 7.62 -12.44
C GLY A 115 -3.46 7.32 -11.23
N ALA A 116 -3.69 7.96 -10.08
CA ALA A 116 -2.92 7.69 -8.87
C ALA A 116 -3.05 6.25 -8.36
N ASP A 117 -4.18 5.60 -8.63
CA ASP A 117 -4.48 4.21 -8.26
C ASP A 117 -3.52 3.20 -8.89
N ALA A 118 -3.05 3.45 -10.12
CA ALA A 118 -2.07 2.61 -10.80
C ALA A 118 -0.70 2.55 -10.09
N TYR A 119 -0.43 3.49 -9.19
CA TYR A 119 0.84 3.59 -8.47
C TYR A 119 0.76 3.09 -7.04
N LEU A 120 -0.43 2.74 -6.53
CA LEU A 120 -0.60 2.23 -5.17
C LEU A 120 -0.24 0.75 -5.09
N THR A 121 0.24 0.31 -3.93
CA THR A 121 0.29 -1.13 -3.64
C THR A 121 -1.13 -1.67 -3.52
N ASN A 122 -1.33 -2.95 -3.87
CA ASN A 122 -2.66 -3.58 -3.79
C ASN A 122 -3.30 -3.47 -2.40
N GLU A 123 -2.49 -3.57 -1.35
CA GLU A 123 -2.93 -3.43 0.03
C GLU A 123 -3.38 -2.00 0.34
N LEU A 124 -2.57 -1.00 -0.04
CA LEU A 124 -2.92 0.41 0.16
C LEU A 124 -4.16 0.82 -0.64
N ASP A 125 -4.29 0.40 -1.90
CA ASP A 125 -5.48 0.67 -2.70
C ASP A 125 -6.74 0.05 -2.08
N SER A 126 -6.66 -1.22 -1.67
CA SER A 126 -7.78 -1.92 -1.01
C SER A 126 -8.20 -1.25 0.29
N THR A 127 -7.24 -0.95 1.19
CA THR A 127 -7.52 -0.30 2.48
C THR A 127 -8.06 1.11 2.28
N LEU A 128 -7.50 1.89 1.35
CA LEU A 128 -7.97 3.25 1.04
C LEU A 128 -9.40 3.24 0.47
N ARG A 129 -9.74 2.29 -0.42
CA ARG A 129 -11.10 2.15 -0.95
C ARG A 129 -12.11 1.76 0.12
N LYS A 130 -11.75 0.83 1.02
CA LYS A 130 -12.60 0.44 2.16
C LYS A 130 -12.86 1.63 3.07
N PHE A 131 -11.80 2.36 3.42
CA PHE A 131 -11.90 3.55 4.26
C PHE A 131 -12.77 4.64 3.61
N ASN A 132 -12.57 4.93 2.31
CA ASN A 132 -13.40 5.90 1.58
C ASN A 132 -14.87 5.49 1.54
N SER A 133 -15.14 4.20 1.30
CA SER A 133 -16.49 3.65 1.32
C SER A 133 -17.13 3.82 2.70
N PHE A 134 -16.40 3.47 3.76
CA PHE A 134 -16.84 3.64 5.14
C PHE A 134 -17.14 5.10 5.49
N VAL A 135 -16.23 6.04 5.17
CA VAL A 135 -16.42 7.48 5.39
C VAL A 135 -17.64 7.99 4.63
N ASN A 136 -17.76 7.65 3.34
CA ASN A 136 -18.86 8.09 2.49
C ASN A 136 -20.23 7.58 2.98
N GLN A 137 -20.31 6.30 3.34
CA GLN A 137 -21.54 5.71 3.88
C GLN A 137 -21.91 6.34 5.23
N SER A 138 -20.91 6.67 6.06
CA SER A 138 -21.10 7.27 7.39
C SER A 138 -21.59 8.73 7.37
N LEU A 139 -21.49 9.45 6.24
CA LEU A 139 -21.89 10.88 6.17
C LEU A 139 -23.36 11.13 6.49
N ASN A 140 -24.23 10.21 6.09
CA ASN A 140 -25.67 10.33 6.26
C ASN A 140 -26.24 9.29 7.21
N GLU A 141 -25.37 8.49 7.83
CA GLU A 141 -25.77 7.37 8.64
C GLU A 141 -26.27 7.81 10.01
N THR A 142 -27.36 7.20 10.46
CA THR A 142 -27.98 7.49 11.77
C THR A 142 -27.91 6.32 12.75
N ALA A 143 -27.59 5.12 12.25
CA ALA A 143 -27.40 3.93 13.06
C ALA A 143 -26.19 3.13 12.57
N VAL A 144 -25.61 2.28 13.43
CA VAL A 144 -24.48 1.46 13.01
C VAL A 144 -24.97 0.36 12.06
N SER A 145 -24.33 0.27 10.89
CA SER A 145 -24.56 -0.80 9.91
C SER A 145 -23.40 -1.79 9.97
N GLN A 146 -23.70 -3.06 10.18
CA GLN A 146 -22.69 -4.13 10.22
C GLN A 146 -23.00 -5.17 9.14
N LYS A 147 -21.94 -5.62 8.47
CA LYS A 147 -21.92 -6.79 7.61
C LYS A 147 -21.48 -7.97 8.46
N ILE A 148 -22.34 -8.97 8.57
CA ILE A 148 -22.02 -10.22 9.22
C ILE A 148 -21.69 -11.24 8.12
N ILE A 149 -20.52 -11.84 8.24
CA ILE A 149 -20.01 -12.90 7.39
C ILE A 149 -19.97 -14.18 8.21
N LEU A 150 -20.78 -15.15 7.80
CA LEU A 150 -20.77 -16.50 8.36
C LEU A 150 -20.10 -17.42 7.35
N GLU A 151 -19.02 -18.07 7.78
CA GLU A 151 -18.30 -19.06 6.99
C GLU A 151 -18.31 -20.40 7.71
N ALA A 152 -18.80 -21.44 7.03
CA ALA A 152 -18.75 -22.81 7.54
C ALA A 152 -17.61 -23.57 6.84
N PHE A 153 -16.79 -24.24 7.65
CA PHE A 153 -15.71 -25.09 7.19
C PHE A 153 -15.99 -26.52 7.64
N ALA A 154 -15.81 -27.47 6.72
CA ALA A 154 -15.81 -28.89 7.03
C ALA A 154 -14.41 -29.46 6.75
N GLN A 155 -13.80 -30.05 7.77
CA GLN A 155 -12.57 -30.81 7.68
C GLN A 155 -12.92 -32.29 7.61
N ILE A 156 -12.83 -32.86 6.41
CA ILE A 156 -13.08 -34.28 6.18
C ILE A 156 -11.72 -35.00 6.19
N PRO A 157 -11.52 -36.02 7.03
CA PRO A 157 -10.31 -36.84 7.00
C PRO A 157 -10.07 -37.35 5.57
N PHE A 158 -8.84 -37.27 5.07
CA PHE A 158 -8.39 -37.68 3.72
C PHE A 158 -8.79 -36.80 2.52
N LEU A 159 -9.81 -35.95 2.62
CA LEU A 159 -10.27 -35.12 1.49
C LEU A 159 -9.83 -33.64 1.58
N GLY A 160 -9.35 -33.19 2.75
CA GLY A 160 -8.90 -31.82 2.97
C GLY A 160 -9.99 -30.89 3.53
N ASN A 161 -9.70 -29.59 3.57
CA ASN A 161 -10.61 -28.58 4.09
C ASN A 161 -11.56 -28.11 2.99
N PHE A 162 -12.87 -28.22 3.20
CA PHE A 162 -13.88 -27.69 2.29
C PHE A 162 -14.61 -26.51 2.95
N SER A 163 -14.66 -25.38 2.23
CA SER A 163 -15.57 -24.27 2.58
C SER A 163 -16.94 -24.60 2.00
N THR A 164 -17.96 -24.72 2.84
CA THR A 164 -19.29 -25.21 2.43
C THR A 164 -20.28 -24.08 2.14
N GLY A 165 -19.92 -22.82 2.40
CA GLY A 165 -20.71 -21.67 2.01
C GLY A 165 -20.34 -20.40 2.78
N LYS A 166 -20.45 -19.26 2.09
CA LYS A 166 -20.32 -17.92 2.66
C LYS A 166 -21.70 -17.26 2.63
N VAL A 167 -22.24 -16.92 3.80
CA VAL A 167 -23.48 -16.15 3.90
C VAL A 167 -23.14 -14.74 4.38
N GLU A 168 -23.46 -13.75 3.55
CA GLU A 168 -23.30 -12.34 3.87
C GLU A 168 -24.68 -11.72 4.17
N ARG A 169 -24.86 -11.14 5.35
CA ARG A 169 -26.06 -10.36 5.69
C ARG A 169 -25.66 -8.99 6.22
N THR A 170 -26.26 -7.95 5.64
CA THR A 170 -26.20 -6.58 6.14
C THR A 170 -27.36 -6.37 7.10
N ILE A 171 -27.08 -6.02 8.36
CA ILE A 171 -28.12 -5.77 9.36
C ILE A 171 -28.03 -4.30 9.79
N PRO A 172 -29.06 -3.46 9.50
CA PRO A 172 -29.17 -2.15 10.13
C PRO A 172 -29.56 -2.37 11.60
N HIS A 173 -28.72 -2.00 12.56
CA HIS A 173 -28.98 -2.25 13.98
C HIS A 173 -28.97 -0.97 14.81
N ARG A 174 -30.05 -0.81 15.60
CA ARG A 174 -30.31 0.34 16.48
C ARG A 174 -29.92 0.06 17.94
N THR A 175 -29.50 -1.16 18.31
CA THR A 175 -29.49 -1.59 19.72
C THR A 175 -28.47 -2.67 20.15
N LEU A 176 -27.51 -3.10 19.33
CA LEU A 176 -26.55 -4.14 19.74
C LEU A 176 -25.10 -3.64 19.74
N THR A 177 -24.79 -2.79 20.71
CA THR A 177 -23.42 -2.46 21.11
C THR A 177 -22.87 -3.59 21.98
N ARG A 178 -22.47 -4.69 21.37
CA ARG A 178 -21.46 -5.58 21.96
C ARG A 178 -20.70 -6.23 20.82
N PHE A 179 -19.49 -5.73 20.64
CA PHE A 179 -18.39 -6.37 19.93
C PHE A 179 -18.49 -7.89 20.13
N LEU A 180 -18.94 -8.62 19.10
CA LEU A 180 -18.81 -10.06 19.08
C LEU A 180 -17.46 -10.33 18.44
N PRO A 181 -16.43 -10.76 19.19
CA PRO A 181 -15.15 -11.10 18.59
C PRO A 181 -15.33 -12.16 17.52
N THR A 182 -14.39 -12.26 16.59
CA THR A 182 -14.29 -13.38 15.66
C THR A 182 -14.20 -14.68 16.46
N VAL A 183 -15.31 -15.40 16.62
CA VAL A 183 -15.34 -16.67 17.33
C VAL A 183 -15.41 -17.78 16.30
N SER A 184 -14.35 -18.57 16.22
CA SER A 184 -14.41 -19.89 15.58
C SER A 184 -14.93 -20.89 16.61
N THR A 185 -16.15 -21.39 16.44
CA THR A 185 -16.64 -22.49 17.30
C THR A 185 -16.64 -23.79 16.50
N THR A 186 -16.06 -24.83 17.09
CA THR A 186 -16.15 -26.20 16.57
C THR A 186 -17.39 -26.83 17.18
N LEU A 187 -18.53 -26.77 16.49
CA LEU A 187 -19.79 -27.33 16.99
C LEU A 187 -19.81 -28.86 16.89
N ILE A 188 -19.07 -29.43 15.94
CA ILE A 188 -18.96 -30.87 15.68
C ILE A 188 -17.50 -31.17 15.32
N PRO A 189 -16.87 -32.28 15.76
CA PRO A 189 -15.54 -32.67 15.29
C PRO A 189 -15.48 -32.69 13.77
N GLY A 190 -14.63 -31.84 13.18
CA GLY A 190 -14.52 -31.67 11.73
C GLY A 190 -15.47 -30.64 11.10
N ILE A 191 -16.26 -29.89 11.86
CA ILE A 191 -17.01 -28.72 11.36
C ILE A 191 -16.72 -27.51 12.24
N SER A 192 -16.11 -26.48 11.66
CA SER A 192 -15.91 -25.19 12.32
C SER A 192 -16.76 -24.11 11.64
N ILE A 193 -17.34 -23.23 12.43
CA ILE A 193 -18.03 -22.03 11.94
C ILE A 193 -17.19 -20.83 12.34
N SER A 194 -16.84 -20.00 11.36
CA SER A 194 -16.21 -18.70 11.56
C SER A 194 -17.27 -17.60 11.46
N TYR A 195 -17.22 -16.69 12.42
CA TYR A 195 -18.01 -15.48 12.45
C TYR A 195 -17.07 -14.29 12.26
N ALA A 196 -17.34 -13.44 11.28
CA ALA A 196 -16.68 -12.14 11.14
C ALA A 196 -17.73 -11.04 11.00
N SER A 197 -17.58 -9.95 11.75
CA SER A 197 -18.41 -8.75 11.60
C SER A 197 -17.56 -7.57 11.14
N GLU A 198 -18.00 -6.87 10.11
CA GLU A 198 -17.38 -5.66 9.59
C GLU A 198 -18.35 -4.48 9.66
N THR A 199 -17.98 -3.38 10.30
CA THR A 199 -18.84 -2.20 10.50
C THR A 199 -18.92 -1.32 9.27
N LEU A 200 -19.81 -1.60 8.31
CA LEU A 200 -19.92 -0.88 7.02
C LEU A 200 -20.09 0.64 7.13
N SER A 201 -20.88 1.10 8.09
CA SER A 201 -21.13 2.52 8.34
C SER A 201 -21.48 2.74 9.81
N ALA A 202 -21.20 3.93 10.32
CA ALA A 202 -21.57 4.32 11.67
C ALA A 202 -21.85 5.83 11.72
N PRO A 203 -22.73 6.30 12.62
CA PRO A 203 -22.91 7.73 12.84
C PRO A 203 -21.58 8.37 13.25
N LEU A 204 -21.26 9.53 12.68
CA LEU A 204 -19.95 10.19 12.88
C LEU A 204 -19.61 10.41 14.37
N HIS A 205 -20.62 10.56 15.22
CA HIS A 205 -20.46 10.79 16.64
C HIS A 205 -20.48 9.51 17.51
N SER A 206 -20.48 8.32 16.90
CA SER A 206 -20.48 7.04 17.60
C SER A 206 -19.07 6.53 17.90
N ARG A 207 -18.96 5.65 18.92
CA ARG A 207 -17.69 5.00 19.29
C ARG A 207 -17.19 4.05 18.21
N GLU A 208 -18.11 3.36 17.54
CA GLU A 208 -17.82 2.45 16.44
C GLU A 208 -17.24 3.21 15.24
N PHE A 209 -17.74 4.43 14.99
CA PHE A 209 -17.13 5.30 13.99
C PHE A 209 -15.71 5.67 14.39
N GLU A 210 -15.52 6.16 15.62
CA GLU A 210 -14.22 6.55 16.17
C GLU A 210 -13.15 5.47 16.00
N GLU A 211 -13.48 4.26 16.45
CA GLU A 211 -12.56 3.13 16.46
C GLU A 211 -12.14 2.72 15.05
N ARG A 212 -13.10 2.51 14.15
CA ARG A 212 -12.82 2.12 12.76
C ARG A 212 -12.07 3.22 12.03
N PHE A 213 -12.52 4.47 12.18
CA PHE A 213 -11.94 5.63 11.54
C PHE A 213 -10.46 5.82 11.94
N GLN A 214 -10.15 5.78 13.24
CA GLN A 214 -8.76 5.95 13.69
C GLN A 214 -7.86 4.79 13.29
N THR A 215 -8.35 3.55 13.42
CA THR A 215 -7.57 2.36 13.08
C THR A 215 -7.19 2.35 11.60
N GLU A 216 -8.17 2.49 10.70
CA GLU A 216 -7.92 2.47 9.26
C GLU A 216 -7.10 3.68 8.80
N ALA A 217 -7.33 4.88 9.35
CA ALA A 217 -6.54 6.06 9.00
C ALA A 217 -5.06 5.93 9.41
N ILE A 218 -4.78 5.31 10.57
CA ILE A 218 -3.41 5.03 11.01
C ILE A 218 -2.77 3.96 10.13
N GLU A 219 -3.51 2.89 9.80
CA GLU A 219 -3.07 1.83 8.91
C GLU A 219 -2.67 2.38 7.53
N ILE A 220 -3.52 3.20 6.92
CA ILE A 220 -3.20 3.83 5.63
C ILE A 220 -1.93 4.69 5.73
N LYS A 221 -1.77 5.46 6.80
CA LYS A 221 -0.54 6.24 7.00
C LYS A 221 0.69 5.35 7.19
N ALA A 222 0.56 4.19 7.82
CA ALA A 222 1.64 3.22 7.97
C ALA A 222 2.03 2.63 6.61
N LEU A 223 1.05 2.20 5.79
CA LEU A 223 1.28 1.70 4.43
C LEU A 223 1.94 2.74 3.53
N ILE A 224 1.51 4.01 3.60
CA ILE A 224 2.16 5.10 2.86
C ILE A 224 3.61 5.28 3.31
N LYS A 225 3.88 5.25 4.62
CA LYS A 225 5.25 5.36 5.15
C LYS A 225 6.12 4.20 4.70
N GLU A 226 5.60 2.97 4.68
CA GLU A 226 6.32 1.80 4.19
C GLU A 226 6.76 1.97 2.74
N VAL A 227 5.89 2.49 1.88
CA VAL A 227 6.23 2.75 0.48
C VAL A 227 7.24 3.88 0.33
N ILE A 228 7.08 4.99 1.06
CA ILE A 228 7.98 6.16 0.96
C ILE A 228 9.38 5.85 1.52
N LEU A 229 9.46 5.19 2.66
CA LEU A 229 10.73 4.90 3.34
C LEU A 229 11.43 3.65 2.77
N GLY A 230 10.71 2.86 1.97
CA GLY A 230 11.09 1.51 1.58
C GLY A 230 10.93 0.55 2.78
N SER A 231 10.50 -0.68 2.53
CA SER A 231 10.29 -1.67 3.59
C SER A 231 11.61 -2.02 4.29
N HIS A 232 12.00 -1.26 5.31
CA HIS A 232 12.92 -1.75 6.33
C HIS A 232 12.11 -2.68 7.24
N ARG A 233 11.85 -3.90 6.76
CA ARG A 233 11.63 -5.01 7.69
C ARG A 233 12.96 -5.16 8.44
N ALA A 234 13.02 -4.57 9.63
CA ALA A 234 13.92 -5.04 10.67
C ALA A 234 13.52 -6.49 10.94
N THR A 235 14.17 -7.41 10.25
CA THR A 235 14.20 -8.83 10.60
C THR A 235 14.86 -9.01 11.95
#